data_AF-A0A842IWY8-F1
#
_entry.id   AF-A0A842IWY8-F1
#
_cell.length_a   1.000
_cell.length_b   1.000
_cell.length_c   1.000
_cell.angle_alpha   90.00
_cell.angle_beta   90.00
_cell.angle_gamma   90.00
#
_symmetry.space_group_name_H-M   'P 1'
#
loop_
_entity.id
_entity.type
_entity.pdbx_description
1 polymer ?
#
loop_
_entity_poly.entity_id
_entity_poly.type
_entity_poly.pdbx_seq_one_letter_code
_entity_poly.pdbx_strand_id
1 'polypeptide(L)'
;MEILFFLSVTCLIVFMLLATYDGAYLHLWKYELFNRSESLFEHKTHTARAILFPLIVWLLFIDTSVVGFCIGLAFVIIDLIVLGLDAYSEKESRSFMNGLPKWEYILHLFANSFHFAAIVLIIAARIKIEGNSIAYTTDFMTYPSFETVQLIAVNILPGAIILGIVHLLLTLDFGKKLWNINRLRMTCC
;
A
#
# COMPACT_ATOMS: atom_id res chain seq x y z
N MET A 1 -17.57 -10.73 -13.76
CA MET A 1 -17.31 -9.37 -13.23
C MET A 1 -17.47 -9.33 -11.72
N GLU A 2 -18.65 -9.67 -11.18
CA GLU A 2 -18.94 -9.78 -9.73
C GLU A 2 -17.81 -10.45 -8.90
N ILE A 3 -17.36 -11.65 -9.29
CA ILE A 3 -16.30 -12.36 -8.55
C ILE A 3 -14.97 -11.60 -8.51
N LEU A 4 -14.61 -10.84 -9.56
CA LEU A 4 -13.38 -10.07 -9.60
C LEU A 4 -13.41 -8.96 -8.55
N PHE A 5 -14.57 -8.34 -8.36
CA PHE A 5 -14.76 -7.30 -7.34
C PHE A 5 -14.66 -7.87 -5.92
N PHE A 6 -15.34 -8.98 -5.64
CA PHE A 6 -15.26 -9.62 -4.31
C PHE A 6 -13.83 -10.05 -3.98
N LEU A 7 -13.12 -10.65 -4.94
CA LEU A 7 -11.72 -11.04 -4.74
C LEU A 7 -10.82 -9.81 -4.56
N SER A 8 -11.00 -8.77 -5.40
CA SER A 8 -10.21 -7.55 -5.32
C SER A 8 -10.34 -6.88 -3.94
N VAL A 9 -11.56 -6.76 -3.45
CA VAL A 9 -11.86 -6.20 -2.11
C VAL A 9 -11.31 -7.08 -1.00
N THR A 10 -11.44 -8.41 -1.11
CA THR A 10 -10.89 -9.34 -0.12
C THR A 10 -9.37 -9.19 -0.04
N CYS A 11 -8.69 -9.15 -1.19
CA CYS A 11 -7.26 -8.89 -1.26
C CYS A 11 -6.89 -7.53 -0.66
N LEU A 12 -7.67 -6.48 -0.95
CA LEU A 12 -7.44 -5.14 -0.41
C LEU A 12 -7.58 -5.11 1.13
N ILE A 13 -8.59 -5.75 1.70
CA ILE A 13 -8.78 -5.85 3.16
C ILE A 13 -7.63 -6.61 3.79
N VAL A 14 -7.26 -7.77 3.25
CA VAL A 14 -6.15 -8.58 3.77
C VAL A 14 -4.84 -7.79 3.68
N PHE A 15 -4.58 -7.12 2.56
CA PHE A 15 -3.44 -6.21 2.43
C PHE A 15 -3.44 -5.16 3.54
N MET A 16 -4.55 -4.47 3.81
CA MET A 16 -4.61 -3.44 4.83
C MET A 16 -4.27 -3.96 6.23
N LEU A 17 -4.74 -5.15 6.58
CA LEU A 17 -4.40 -5.78 7.87
C LEU A 17 -2.89 -6.08 7.96
N LEU A 18 -2.32 -6.70 6.92
CA LEU A 18 -0.91 -7.06 6.90
C LEU A 18 0.00 -5.83 6.84
N ALA A 19 -0.32 -4.84 5.99
CA ALA A 19 0.43 -3.61 5.84
C ALA A 19 0.38 -2.73 7.09
N THR A 20 -0.71 -2.77 7.86
CA THR A 20 -0.76 -2.08 9.16
C THR A 20 0.20 -2.75 10.14
N TYR A 21 0.21 -4.08 10.19
CA TYR A 21 1.12 -4.79 11.09
C TYR A 21 2.59 -4.63 10.67
N ASP A 22 2.89 -4.74 9.37
CA ASP A 22 4.24 -4.55 8.82
C ASP A 22 4.69 -3.09 8.92
N GLY A 23 4.02 -2.22 8.17
CA GLY A 23 4.40 -0.83 7.96
C GLY A 23 4.14 0.08 9.16
N ALA A 24 3.14 -0.17 10.02
CA ALA A 24 2.91 0.66 11.20
C ALA A 24 3.55 0.06 12.46
N TYR A 25 3.26 -1.22 12.74
CA TYR A 25 3.73 -1.83 13.98
C TYR A 25 5.20 -2.26 13.92
N LEU A 26 5.64 -3.03 12.94
CA LEU A 26 7.04 -3.46 12.89
C LEU A 26 7.98 -2.30 12.54
N HIS A 27 7.68 -1.57 11.46
CA HIS A 27 8.60 -0.57 10.91
C HIS A 27 8.68 0.71 11.76
N LEU A 28 7.53 1.27 12.16
CA LEU A 28 7.52 2.54 12.90
C LEU A 28 7.55 2.33 14.40
N TRP A 29 6.72 1.42 14.93
CA TRP A 29 6.62 1.27 16.37
C TRP A 29 7.74 0.40 16.94
N LYS A 30 7.84 -0.87 16.55
CA LYS A 30 8.69 -1.85 17.22
C LYS A 30 10.18 -1.63 16.95
N TYR A 31 10.57 -1.48 15.68
CA TYR A 31 11.98 -1.41 15.28
C TYR A 31 12.48 0.01 15.04
N GLU A 32 11.57 0.97 14.85
CA GLU A 32 11.89 2.37 14.59
C GLU A 32 12.91 2.51 13.46
N LEU A 33 12.62 1.90 12.32
CA LEU A 33 13.55 1.83 11.18
C LEU A 33 13.99 3.22 10.72
N PHE A 34 13.13 4.22 10.87
CA PHE A 34 13.45 5.63 10.58
C PHE A 34 14.57 6.23 11.46
N ASN A 35 14.87 5.62 12.62
CA ASN A 35 15.97 5.99 13.52
C ASN A 35 17.25 5.18 13.26
N ARG A 36 17.22 4.16 12.41
CA ARG A 36 18.37 3.29 12.10
C ARG A 36 19.02 3.75 10.80
N SER A 37 20.33 4.02 10.85
CA SER A 37 21.10 4.46 9.68
C SER A 37 21.00 3.50 8.49
N GLU A 38 20.99 2.21 8.80
CA GLU A 38 20.98 1.10 7.86
C GLU A 38 19.61 0.95 7.18
N SER A 39 18.53 1.37 7.83
CA SER A 39 17.15 1.25 7.34
C SER A 39 16.61 2.56 6.75
N LEU A 40 17.40 3.63 6.64
CA LEU A 40 16.94 4.92 6.13
C LEU A 40 16.49 4.86 4.66
N PHE A 41 17.18 4.07 3.83
CA PHE A 41 16.81 3.93 2.43
C PHE A 41 15.46 3.22 2.29
N GLU A 42 15.31 2.11 3.00
CA GLU A 42 14.06 1.36 3.08
C GLU A 42 12.90 2.21 3.63
N HIS A 43 13.14 3.01 4.67
CA HIS A 43 12.10 3.89 5.19
C HIS A 43 11.62 4.89 4.12
N LYS A 44 12.50 5.36 3.22
CA LYS A 44 12.13 6.23 2.09
C LYS A 44 11.32 5.49 1.03
N THR A 45 11.69 4.25 0.68
CA THR A 45 10.92 3.44 -0.27
C THR A 45 9.53 3.14 0.30
N HIS A 46 9.43 2.72 1.57
CA HIS A 46 8.14 2.55 2.26
C HIS A 46 7.32 3.85 2.31
N THR A 47 7.95 5.00 2.55
CA THR A 47 7.26 6.30 2.54
C THR A 47 6.66 6.59 1.17
N ALA A 48 7.43 6.38 0.09
CA ALA A 48 6.93 6.57 -1.27
C ALA A 48 5.73 5.65 -1.55
N ARG A 49 5.80 4.37 -1.15
CA ARG A 49 4.70 3.42 -1.32
C ARG A 49 3.48 3.78 -0.47
N ALA A 50 3.67 4.24 0.76
CA ALA A 50 2.59 4.67 1.65
C ALA A 50 1.86 5.93 1.12
N ILE A 51 2.53 6.77 0.30
CA ILE A 51 1.90 7.89 -0.41
C ILE A 51 1.22 7.44 -1.72
N LEU A 52 1.87 6.55 -2.48
CA LEU A 52 1.32 6.03 -3.73
C LEU A 52 0.03 5.22 -3.50
N PHE A 53 -0.01 4.43 -2.43
CA PHE A 53 -1.15 3.56 -2.13
C PHE A 53 -2.51 4.28 -2.10
N PRO A 54 -2.75 5.33 -1.27
CA PRO A 54 -4.03 6.03 -1.27
C PRO A 54 -4.36 6.70 -2.62
N LEU A 55 -3.36 7.14 -3.37
CA LEU A 55 -3.57 7.69 -4.72
C LEU A 55 -4.03 6.59 -5.69
N ILE A 56 -3.41 5.42 -5.65
CA ILE A 56 -3.81 4.25 -6.45
C ILE A 56 -5.22 3.79 -6.08
N VAL A 57 -5.54 3.71 -4.79
CA VAL A 57 -6.89 3.35 -4.31
C VAL A 57 -7.91 4.35 -4.85
N TRP A 58 -7.66 5.66 -4.71
CA TRP A 58 -8.56 6.68 -5.24
C TRP A 58 -8.76 6.54 -6.75
N LEU A 59 -7.68 6.44 -7.52
CA LEU A 59 -7.72 6.44 -8.99
C LEU A 59 -8.29 5.15 -9.59
N LEU A 60 -8.01 3.99 -8.99
CA LEU A 60 -8.41 2.69 -9.54
C LEU A 60 -9.68 2.10 -8.92
N PHE A 61 -9.97 2.38 -7.65
CA PHE A 61 -11.12 1.78 -6.95
C PHE A 61 -12.31 2.74 -6.80
N ILE A 62 -12.09 4.05 -6.84
CA ILE A 62 -13.15 5.05 -6.62
C ILE A 62 -13.45 5.83 -7.91
N ASP A 63 -12.43 6.41 -8.54
CA ASP A 63 -12.58 7.19 -9.76
C ASP A 63 -12.99 6.31 -10.95
N THR A 64 -14.04 6.72 -11.66
CA THR A 64 -14.61 6.00 -12.80
C THR A 64 -14.23 6.60 -14.16
N SER A 65 -13.34 7.60 -14.17
CA SER A 65 -12.91 8.23 -15.41
C SER A 65 -11.79 7.42 -16.08
N VAL A 66 -11.72 7.49 -17.42
CA VAL A 66 -10.62 6.88 -18.18
C VAL A 66 -9.28 7.55 -17.88
N VAL A 67 -9.29 8.87 -17.61
CA VAL A 67 -8.08 9.64 -17.28
C VAL A 67 -7.52 9.18 -15.93
N GLY A 68 -8.38 9.08 -14.91
CA GLY A 68 -7.99 8.57 -13.60
C GLY A 68 -7.50 7.13 -13.66
N PHE A 69 -8.15 6.28 -14.46
CA PHE A 69 -7.67 4.92 -14.73
C PHE A 69 -6.25 4.91 -15.30
N CYS A 70 -5.96 5.71 -16.33
CA CYS A 70 -4.62 5.80 -16.94
C CYS A 70 -3.56 6.34 -15.97
N ILE A 71 -3.88 7.37 -15.18
CA ILE A 71 -2.98 7.89 -14.15
C ILE A 71 -2.74 6.84 -13.06
N GLY A 72 -3.79 6.12 -12.65
CA GLY A 72 -3.70 5.02 -11.69
C GLY A 72 -2.76 3.92 -12.17
N LEU A 73 -2.85 3.52 -13.45
CA LEU A 73 -1.92 2.57 -14.06
C LEU A 73 -0.47 3.08 -14.02
N ALA A 74 -0.24 4.35 -14.32
CA ALA A 74 1.10 4.94 -14.22
C ALA A 74 1.64 4.87 -12.78
N PHE A 75 0.81 5.16 -11.77
CA PHE A 75 1.21 5.03 -10.36
C PHE A 75 1.46 3.59 -9.93
N VAL A 76 0.71 2.61 -10.43
CA VAL A 76 0.99 1.19 -10.20
C VAL A 76 2.37 0.78 -10.74
N ILE A 77 2.74 1.27 -11.93
CA ILE A 77 4.08 1.02 -12.50
C ILE A 77 5.17 1.63 -11.61
N ILE A 78 4.97 2.86 -11.13
CA ILE A 78 5.91 3.51 -10.20
C ILE A 78 6.01 2.70 -8.90
N ASP A 79 4.88 2.27 -8.32
CA ASP A 79 4.85 1.46 -7.09
C ASP A 79 5.59 0.11 -7.28
N LEU A 80 5.45 -0.53 -8.44
CA LEU A 80 6.23 -1.74 -8.77
C LEU A 80 7.74 -1.48 -8.82
N ILE A 81 8.16 -0.37 -9.39
CA ILE A 81 9.58 0.03 -9.41
C ILE A 81 10.07 0.26 -7.98
N VAL A 82 9.30 0.98 -7.17
CA VAL A 82 9.66 1.26 -5.77
C VAL A 82 9.71 -0.05 -4.95
N LEU A 83 8.77 -0.97 -5.13
CA LEU A 83 8.82 -2.31 -4.52
C LEU A 83 10.10 -3.06 -4.91
N GLY A 84 10.51 -3.00 -6.17
CA GLY A 84 11.76 -3.62 -6.62
C GLY A 84 13.00 -3.07 -5.90
N LEU A 85 13.05 -1.74 -5.71
CA LEU A 85 14.13 -1.08 -4.97
C LEU A 85 14.10 -1.44 -3.48
N ASP A 86 12.90 -1.49 -2.91
CA ASP A 86 12.64 -1.84 -1.51
C ASP A 86 13.15 -3.26 -1.21
N ALA A 87 12.68 -4.25 -1.96
CA ALA A 87 13.06 -5.66 -1.83
C ALA A 87 14.57 -5.89 -2.07
N TYR A 88 15.19 -5.11 -2.96
CA TYR A 88 16.65 -5.18 -3.17
C TYR A 88 17.43 -4.73 -1.93
N SER A 89 16.95 -3.69 -1.24
CA SER A 89 17.63 -3.11 -0.06
C SER A 89 17.32 -3.81 1.28
N GLU A 90 16.27 -4.62 1.31
CA GLU A 90 15.66 -5.17 2.53
C GLU A 90 16.66 -5.97 3.39
N LYS A 91 17.53 -6.79 2.78
CA LYS A 91 18.48 -7.63 3.52
C LYS A 91 19.47 -6.81 4.36
N GLU A 92 19.95 -5.69 3.83
CA GLU A 92 20.98 -4.85 4.47
C GLU A 92 20.39 -3.96 5.56
N SER A 93 19.13 -3.58 5.40
CA SER A 93 18.42 -2.68 6.32
C SER A 93 18.23 -3.24 7.74
N ARG A 94 18.32 -4.56 7.93
CA ARG A 94 18.18 -5.25 9.24
C ARG A 94 19.52 -5.73 9.81
N SER A 95 20.65 -5.21 9.33
CA SER A 95 21.98 -5.60 9.83
C SER A 95 22.13 -5.39 11.35
N PHE A 96 21.51 -4.34 11.92
CA PHE A 96 21.52 -4.06 13.36
C PHE A 96 20.88 -5.15 14.23
N MET A 97 20.11 -6.07 13.64
CA MET A 97 19.44 -7.19 14.32
C MET A 97 19.85 -8.57 13.79
N ASN A 98 21.04 -8.67 13.18
CA ASN A 98 21.57 -9.88 12.54
C ASN A 98 20.79 -10.36 11.31
N GLY A 99 20.18 -9.42 10.58
CA GLY A 99 19.46 -9.67 9.33
C GLY A 99 17.94 -9.76 9.51
N LEU A 100 17.25 -9.86 8.38
CA LEU A 100 15.80 -9.83 8.31
C LEU A 100 15.16 -11.08 8.93
N PRO A 101 14.27 -10.94 9.95
CA PRO A 101 13.52 -12.07 10.48
C PRO A 101 12.66 -12.74 9.39
N LYS A 102 12.70 -14.08 9.32
CA LYS A 102 11.94 -14.85 8.31
C LYS A 102 10.44 -14.52 8.30
N TRP A 103 9.86 -14.30 9.47
CA TRP A 103 8.44 -13.96 9.58
C TRP A 103 8.10 -12.57 9.06
N GLU A 104 9.01 -11.60 9.21
CA GLU A 104 8.87 -10.26 8.64
C GLU A 104 8.93 -10.34 7.12
N TYR A 105 9.90 -11.09 6.57
CA TYR A 105 9.98 -11.35 5.13
C TYR A 105 8.72 -12.00 4.55
N ILE A 106 8.20 -13.05 5.21
CA ILE A 106 6.97 -13.72 4.78
C ILE A 106 5.79 -12.74 4.82
N LEU A 107 5.63 -11.99 5.91
CA LEU A 107 4.59 -10.99 6.06
C LEU A 107 4.64 -9.97 4.93
N HIS A 108 5.80 -9.40 4.68
CA HIS A 108 6.04 -8.40 3.65
C HIS A 108 5.72 -8.94 2.25
N LEU A 109 6.16 -10.17 1.94
CA LEU A 109 5.85 -10.85 0.69
C LEU A 109 4.34 -11.04 0.47
N PHE A 110 3.63 -11.52 1.50
CA PHE A 110 2.18 -11.72 1.40
C PHE A 110 1.42 -10.38 1.30
N ALA A 111 1.80 -9.37 2.08
CA ALA A 111 1.21 -8.03 2.00
C ALA A 111 1.29 -7.51 0.55
N ASN A 112 2.48 -7.52 -0.05
CA ASN A 112 2.67 -7.07 -1.42
C ASN A 112 1.90 -7.92 -2.44
N SER A 113 1.84 -9.25 -2.23
CA SER A 113 1.08 -10.14 -3.11
C SER A 113 -0.41 -9.80 -3.12
N PHE A 114 -1.01 -9.56 -1.94
CA PHE A 114 -2.42 -9.17 -1.84
C PHE A 114 -2.68 -7.77 -2.41
N HIS A 115 -1.78 -6.82 -2.19
CA HIS A 115 -1.86 -5.48 -2.79
C HIS A 115 -1.95 -5.53 -4.31
N PHE A 116 -0.99 -6.20 -4.96
CA PHE A 116 -0.97 -6.29 -6.42
C PHE A 116 -2.06 -7.21 -6.97
N ALA A 117 -2.48 -8.25 -6.25
CA ALA A 117 -3.64 -9.04 -6.62
C ALA A 117 -4.91 -8.17 -6.66
N ALA A 118 -5.15 -7.32 -5.64
CA ALA A 118 -6.28 -6.41 -5.60
C ALA A 118 -6.28 -5.46 -6.82
N ILE A 119 -5.12 -4.90 -7.14
CA ILE A 119 -4.91 -3.99 -8.29
C ILE A 119 -5.18 -4.69 -9.62
N VAL A 120 -4.59 -5.86 -9.86
CA VAL A 120 -4.77 -6.59 -11.13
C VAL A 120 -6.23 -6.99 -11.32
N LEU A 121 -6.90 -7.42 -10.25
CA LEU A 121 -8.31 -7.79 -10.29
C LEU A 121 -9.22 -6.58 -10.60
N ILE A 122 -8.95 -5.40 -10.02
CA ILE A 122 -9.75 -4.20 -10.32
C ILE A 122 -9.48 -3.67 -11.74
N ILE A 123 -8.24 -3.75 -12.22
CA ILE A 123 -7.89 -3.42 -13.61
C ILE A 123 -8.63 -4.35 -14.56
N ALA A 124 -8.57 -5.67 -14.31
CA ALA A 124 -9.26 -6.68 -15.12
C ALA A 124 -10.78 -6.44 -15.14
N ALA A 125 -11.36 -5.97 -14.04
CA ALA A 125 -12.79 -5.63 -13.96
C ALA A 125 -13.18 -4.35 -14.74
N ARG A 126 -12.21 -3.53 -15.16
CA ARG A 126 -12.43 -2.24 -15.84
C ARG A 126 -12.01 -2.24 -17.31
N ILE A 127 -11.50 -3.36 -17.81
CA ILE A 127 -11.12 -3.53 -19.21
C ILE A 127 -12.01 -4.57 -19.89
N LYS A 128 -12.19 -4.41 -21.20
CA LYS A 128 -12.85 -5.38 -22.08
C LYS A 128 -11.91 -5.73 -23.22
N ILE A 129 -11.88 -7.01 -23.57
CA ILE A 129 -11.12 -7.51 -24.71
C ILE A 129 -12.10 -7.63 -25.87
N GLU A 130 -11.89 -6.84 -26.92
CA GLU A 130 -12.69 -6.85 -28.14
C GLU A 130 -11.81 -7.24 -29.34
N GLY A 131 -11.85 -8.52 -29.70
CA GLY A 131 -10.95 -9.07 -30.72
C GLY A 131 -9.49 -8.98 -30.28
N ASN A 132 -8.70 -8.13 -30.93
CA ASN A 132 -7.28 -7.94 -30.65
C ASN A 132 -6.96 -6.62 -29.92
N SER A 133 -7.98 -5.90 -29.42
CA SER A 133 -7.80 -4.66 -28.65
C SER A 133 -8.23 -4.84 -27.19
N ILE A 134 -7.58 -4.08 -26.31
CA ILE A 134 -7.96 -3.92 -24.90
C ILE A 134 -8.50 -2.50 -24.77
N ALA A 135 -9.76 -2.37 -24.35
CA ALA A 135 -10.43 -1.08 -24.18
C ALA A 135 -10.92 -0.91 -22.74
N TYR A 136 -10.87 0.33 -22.26
CA TYR A 136 -11.54 0.73 -21.02
C TYR A 136 -13.06 0.64 -21.21
N THR A 137 -13.76 0.02 -20.27
CA THR A 137 -15.24 -0.04 -20.27
C THR A 137 -15.80 0.62 -19.03
N THR A 138 -17.06 1.04 -19.07
CA THR A 138 -17.81 1.57 -17.92
C THR A 138 -18.96 0.66 -17.48
N ASP A 139 -19.15 -0.51 -18.13
CA ASP A 139 -20.20 -1.49 -17.81
C ASP A 139 -20.15 -1.93 -16.34
N PHE A 140 -18.94 -1.92 -15.78
CA PHE A 140 -18.62 -2.28 -14.40
C PHE A 140 -19.41 -1.46 -13.37
N MET A 141 -19.86 -0.25 -13.71
CA MET A 141 -20.63 0.63 -12.83
C MET A 141 -22.06 0.14 -12.57
N THR A 142 -22.57 -0.78 -13.40
CA THR A 142 -23.93 -1.34 -13.25
C THR A 142 -24.01 -2.48 -12.24
N TYR A 143 -22.85 -3.02 -11.81
CA TYR A 143 -22.78 -4.17 -10.91
C TYR A 143 -22.87 -3.71 -9.44
N PRO A 144 -23.79 -4.26 -8.62
CA PRO A 144 -23.90 -3.93 -7.20
C PRO A 144 -22.60 -4.19 -6.40
N SER A 145 -21.79 -5.18 -6.81
CA SER A 145 -20.48 -5.41 -6.18
C SER A 145 -19.52 -4.22 -6.31
N PHE A 146 -19.67 -3.38 -7.33
CA PHE A 146 -18.82 -2.19 -7.48
C PHE A 146 -19.11 -1.14 -6.39
N GLU A 147 -20.37 -1.00 -5.97
CA GLU A 147 -20.72 -0.15 -4.84
C GLU A 147 -20.05 -0.64 -3.54
N THR A 148 -19.97 -1.96 -3.35
CA THR A 148 -19.25 -2.57 -2.21
C THR A 148 -17.75 -2.26 -2.28
N VAL A 149 -17.15 -2.30 -3.47
CA VAL A 149 -15.75 -1.92 -3.68
C VAL A 149 -15.52 -0.47 -3.28
N GLN A 150 -16.36 0.45 -3.76
CA GLN A 150 -16.25 1.87 -3.46
C GLN A 150 -16.42 2.15 -1.96
N LEU A 151 -17.41 1.53 -1.31
CA LEU A 151 -17.63 1.66 0.13
C LEU A 151 -16.37 1.28 0.92
N ILE A 152 -15.76 0.15 0.59
CA ILE A 152 -14.58 -0.34 1.31
C ILE A 152 -13.35 0.51 1.01
N ALA A 153 -13.14 0.89 -0.26
CA ALA A 153 -12.05 1.77 -0.66
C ALA A 153 -12.11 3.13 0.06
N VAL A 154 -13.29 3.75 0.14
CA VAL A 154 -13.51 5.02 0.86
C VAL A 154 -13.19 4.89 2.35
N ASN A 155 -13.55 3.77 2.99
CA ASN A 155 -13.27 3.55 4.42
C ASN A 155 -11.79 3.26 4.72
N ILE A 156 -11.05 2.72 3.76
CA ILE A 156 -9.61 2.44 3.90
C ILE A 156 -8.77 3.72 3.76
N LEU A 157 -9.22 4.67 2.93
CA LEU A 157 -8.44 5.87 2.59
C LEU A 157 -7.98 6.70 3.80
N PRO A 158 -8.81 7.02 4.81
CA PRO A 158 -8.36 7.81 5.95
C PRO A 158 -7.16 7.18 6.66
N GLY A 159 -7.21 5.87 6.91
CA GLY A 159 -6.11 5.15 7.55
C GLY A 159 -4.84 5.14 6.69
N ALA A 160 -5.00 4.90 5.39
CA ALA A 160 -3.90 4.94 4.43
C ALA A 160 -3.23 6.32 4.36
N ILE A 161 -4.03 7.39 4.28
CA ILE A 161 -3.54 8.77 4.24
C ILE A 161 -2.80 9.11 5.54
N ILE A 162 -3.37 8.77 6.70
CA ILE A 162 -2.71 8.98 8.00
C ILE A 162 -1.37 8.26 8.03
N LEU A 163 -1.32 6.98 7.64
CA LEU A 163 -0.08 6.21 7.65
C LEU A 163 0.97 6.77 6.69
N GLY A 164 0.57 7.23 5.51
CA GLY A 164 1.44 7.92 4.55
C GLY A 164 1.99 9.23 5.10
N ILE A 165 1.16 10.05 5.76
CA ILE A 165 1.58 11.28 6.43
C ILE A 165 2.56 10.96 7.56
N VAL A 166 2.29 9.96 8.39
CA VAL A 166 3.18 9.56 9.48
C VAL A 166 4.55 9.12 8.95
N HIS A 167 4.59 8.28 7.90
CA HIS A 167 5.85 7.91 7.24
C HIS A 167 6.60 9.15 6.73
N LEU A 168 5.91 10.05 6.03
CA LEU A 168 6.50 11.28 5.52
C LEU A 168 7.08 12.14 6.64
N LEU A 169 6.34 12.34 7.74
CA LEU A 169 6.81 13.09 8.90
C LEU A 169 8.06 12.46 9.52
N LEU A 170 8.12 11.13 9.59
CA LEU A 170 9.26 10.40 10.16
C LEU A 170 10.50 10.41 9.26
N THR A 171 10.40 10.86 8.01
CA THR A 171 11.59 11.19 7.21
C THR A 171 12.27 12.49 7.66
N LEU A 172 11.54 13.38 8.36
CA LEU A 172 12.00 14.70 8.78
C LEU A 172 12.43 14.71 10.24
N ASP A 173 13.50 15.43 10.58
CA ASP A 173 14.05 15.45 11.94
C ASP A 173 13.05 15.93 13.00
N PHE A 174 12.17 16.88 12.66
CA PHE A 174 11.15 17.34 13.59
C PHE A 174 10.12 16.24 13.89
N GLY A 175 9.74 15.44 12.88
CA GLY A 175 8.78 14.36 13.04
C GLY A 175 9.35 13.22 13.86
N LYS A 176 10.63 12.88 13.65
CA LYS A 176 11.36 11.92 14.50
C LYS A 176 11.40 12.37 15.97
N LYS A 177 11.70 13.65 16.22
CA LYS A 177 11.70 14.23 17.58
C LYS A 177 10.31 14.13 18.21
N LEU A 178 9.26 14.52 17.49
CA LEU A 178 7.88 14.48 17.98
C LEU A 178 7.44 13.06 18.33
N TRP A 179 7.78 12.09 17.48
CA TRP A 179 7.48 10.67 17.71
C TRP A 179 8.18 10.14 18.96
N ASN A 180 9.49 10.35 19.07
CA ASN A 180 10.29 9.85 20.20
C ASN A 180 9.83 10.45 21.55
N ILE A 181 9.35 11.70 21.56
CA ILE A 181 8.82 12.35 22.78
C ILE A 181 7.46 11.78 23.18
N ASN A 182 6.55 11.60 22.22
CA ASN A 182 5.16 11.25 22.52
C ASN A 182 4.92 9.74 22.65
N ARG A 183 5.72 8.91 21.97
CA ARG A 183 5.59 7.45 22.04
C ARG A 183 5.69 6.92 23.46
N LEU A 184 6.64 7.43 24.25
CA LEU A 184 6.82 7.03 25.66
C LEU A 184 5.65 7.47 26.56
N ARG A 185 4.82 8.42 26.11
CA ARG A 185 3.62 8.88 26.82
C ARG A 185 2.39 8.03 26.47
N MET A 186 2.44 7.29 25.37
CA MET A 186 1.44 6.29 25.02
C MET A 186 1.68 5.02 25.84
N THR A 187 1.33 5.09 27.12
CA THR A 187 1.14 3.90 27.94
C THR A 187 -0.19 3.28 27.52
N CYS A 188 -0.12 2.27 26.65
CA CYS A 188 -1.30 1.44 26.40
C CYS A 188 -1.41 0.46 27.57
N CYS A 189 -2.61 0.46 28.18
CA CYS A 189 -3.17 -0.38 29.24
C CYS A 189 -2.38 -1.65 29.62
#